data_AF-A0A0Q5SV51-F1
#
_entry.id   AF-A0A0Q5SV51-F1
#
_cell.length_a   1.000
_cell.length_b   1.000
_cell.length_c   1.000
_cell.angle_alpha   90.00
_cell.angle_beta   90.00
_cell.angle_gamma   90.00
#
_symmetry.space_group_name_H-M   'P 1'
#
loop_
_entity.id
_entity.type
_entity.pdbx_description
1 polymer ?
#
loop_
_entity_poly.entity_id
_entity_poly.type
_entity_poly.pdbx_seq_one_letter_code
_entity_poly.pdbx_strand_id
1 'polypeptide(L)'
;MGPWFFGTTGAGRFDLPDTGDDVTCYFADEVETAVRESLGPRLSADQTVTPDLAAAFTVSATAPPTPRRYADINDKAAVRHGVTRELTTTVRYDVTNAWADALHQSGFDGVRYAARFTTEAALNSWALFGPKGPDASLPVVDAEQLTGEDACTAAGVTVLAPPPAKRALRII
;
A
#
# COMPACT_ATOMS: atom_id res chain seq x y z
N MET A 1 6.07 14.85 0.96
CA MET A 1 4.60 14.78 0.91
C MET A 1 4.13 14.30 2.27
N GLY A 2 2.94 14.70 2.73
CA GLY A 2 2.34 14.11 3.94
C GLY A 2 1.88 12.67 3.67
N PRO A 3 1.61 11.87 4.72
CA PRO A 3 1.24 10.46 4.57
C PRO A 3 -0.14 10.25 3.94
N TRP A 4 -1.00 11.27 4.00
CA TRP A 4 -2.30 11.30 3.34
C TRP A 4 -2.17 11.89 1.94
N PHE A 5 -2.07 11.02 0.94
CA PHE A 5 -2.07 11.40 -0.46
C PHE A 5 -2.95 10.46 -1.27
N PHE A 6 -4.06 11.00 -1.77
CA PHE A 6 -5.02 10.30 -2.61
C PHE A 6 -4.61 10.49 -4.07
N GLY A 7 -4.41 9.38 -4.80
CA GLY A 7 -4.06 9.42 -6.21
C GLY A 7 -4.33 8.11 -6.93
N THR A 8 -4.68 8.21 -8.20
CA THR A 8 -4.75 7.05 -9.10
C THR A 8 -3.46 6.99 -9.91
N THR A 9 -2.73 5.87 -9.79
CA THR A 9 -1.50 5.65 -10.56
C THR A 9 -1.71 4.62 -11.67
N GLY A 10 -2.81 3.86 -11.62
CA GLY A 10 -3.04 2.69 -12.46
C GLY A 10 -2.21 1.48 -12.02
N ALA A 11 -1.42 1.62 -10.96
CA ALA A 11 -0.59 0.56 -10.39
C ALA A 11 -1.15 0.02 -9.08
N GLY A 12 -2.25 0.57 -8.57
CA GLY A 12 -2.90 0.07 -7.37
C GLY A 12 -4.05 -0.90 -7.70
N ARG A 13 -4.15 -1.96 -6.89
CA ARG A 13 -5.13 -3.04 -7.08
C ARG A 13 -6.58 -2.54 -7.01
N PHE A 14 -6.86 -1.59 -6.12
CA PHE A 14 -8.20 -1.03 -5.93
C PHE A 14 -8.21 0.47 -6.24
N ASP A 15 -7.46 0.87 -7.28
CA ASP A 15 -7.52 2.25 -7.80
C ASP A 15 -8.91 2.52 -8.36
N LEU A 16 -9.49 3.65 -7.95
CA LEU A 16 -10.62 4.27 -8.64
C LEU A 16 -10.15 4.88 -9.97
N PRO A 17 -11.02 4.98 -10.99
CA PRO A 17 -10.68 5.63 -12.25
C PRO A 17 -10.32 7.11 -12.03
N ASP A 18 -9.25 7.60 -12.69
CA ASP A 18 -8.79 8.99 -12.58
C ASP A 18 -9.70 10.01 -13.31
N THR A 19 -10.92 9.61 -13.65
CA THR A 19 -11.96 10.44 -14.28
C THR A 19 -13.01 10.93 -13.29
N GLY A 20 -13.01 10.43 -12.05
CA GLY A 20 -13.90 10.85 -10.97
C GLY A 20 -13.29 11.94 -10.08
N ASP A 21 -14.08 12.43 -9.12
CA ASP A 21 -13.63 13.39 -8.10
C ASP A 21 -12.82 12.72 -6.98
N ASP A 22 -13.11 11.44 -6.71
CA ASP A 22 -12.43 10.61 -5.74
C ASP A 22 -11.43 9.67 -6.40
N VAL A 23 -10.33 9.43 -5.70
CA VAL A 23 -9.25 8.50 -6.05
C VAL A 23 -8.88 7.67 -4.81
N THR A 24 -7.84 6.82 -4.92
CA THR A 24 -7.49 5.86 -3.86
C THR A 24 -6.25 6.31 -3.05
N CYS A 25 -6.24 6.01 -1.75
CA CYS A 25 -5.06 6.10 -0.88
C CYS A 25 -4.89 4.76 -0.14
N TYR A 26 -3.65 4.25 -0.06
CA TYR A 26 -3.37 2.91 0.48
C TYR A 26 -2.76 2.96 1.87
N PHE A 27 -3.23 2.08 2.75
CA PHE A 27 -2.72 1.90 4.10
C PHE A 27 -2.56 0.43 4.42
N ALA A 28 -1.77 0.15 5.45
CA ALA A 28 -1.65 -1.17 6.03
C ALA A 28 -1.78 -1.09 7.55
N ASP A 29 -2.22 -2.19 8.16
CA ASP A 29 -2.36 -2.29 9.62
C ASP A 29 -0.98 -2.35 10.32
N GLU A 30 0.06 -2.79 9.60
CA GLU A 30 1.39 -3.05 10.15
C GLU A 30 2.49 -2.52 9.21
N VAL A 31 3.61 -2.09 9.80
CA VAL A 31 4.80 -1.60 9.07
C VAL A 31 5.29 -2.62 8.06
N GLU A 32 5.34 -3.91 8.42
CA GLU A 32 5.77 -4.97 7.52
C GLU A 32 4.92 -5.01 6.25
N THR A 33 3.60 -4.96 6.40
CA THR A 33 2.68 -4.98 5.25
C THR A 33 2.83 -3.72 4.39
N ALA A 34 2.97 -2.54 5.01
CA ALA A 34 3.18 -1.28 4.28
C ALA A 34 4.47 -1.32 3.43
N VAL A 35 5.57 -1.78 4.02
CA VAL A 35 6.87 -1.89 3.34
C VAL A 35 6.82 -2.92 2.22
N ARG A 36 6.25 -4.10 2.49
CA ARG A 36 6.17 -5.19 1.50
C ARG A 36 5.27 -4.84 0.31
N GLU A 37 4.14 -4.15 0.52
CA GLU A 37 3.29 -3.70 -0.60
C GLU A 37 3.96 -2.58 -1.41
N SER A 38 4.65 -1.64 -0.75
CA SER A 38 5.37 -0.54 -1.42
C SER A 38 6.57 -1.01 -2.23
N LEU A 39 7.35 -1.96 -1.67
CA LEU A 39 8.60 -2.42 -2.27
C LEU A 39 8.46 -3.74 -3.02
N GLY A 40 7.36 -4.47 -2.89
CA GLY A 40 7.19 -5.84 -3.40
C GLY A 40 7.67 -6.07 -4.84
N PRO A 41 7.30 -5.22 -5.82
CA PRO A 41 7.78 -5.33 -7.20
C PRO A 41 9.29 -5.09 -7.39
N ARG A 42 9.96 -4.52 -6.38
CA ARG A 42 11.36 -4.07 -6.38
C ARG A 42 12.24 -4.88 -5.41
N LEU A 43 11.65 -5.74 -4.58
CA LEU A 43 12.40 -6.64 -3.70
C LEU A 43 13.14 -7.69 -4.53
N SER A 44 14.40 -7.92 -4.20
CA SER A 44 15.15 -9.05 -4.74
C SER A 44 14.62 -10.38 -4.18
N ALA A 45 15.04 -11.49 -4.79
CA ALA A 45 14.73 -12.83 -4.26
C ALA A 45 15.22 -13.00 -2.81
N ASP A 46 16.33 -12.35 -2.46
CA ASP A 46 16.96 -12.39 -1.13
C ASP A 46 16.37 -11.33 -0.16
N GLN A 47 15.22 -10.72 -0.49
CA GLN A 47 14.54 -9.71 0.35
C GLN A 47 15.43 -8.48 0.62
N THR A 48 16.15 -8.02 -0.39
CA THR A 48 17.08 -6.88 -0.27
C THR A 48 16.70 -5.68 -1.13
N VAL A 49 17.11 -4.48 -0.70
CA VAL A 49 16.96 -3.21 -1.41
C VAL A 49 18.22 -2.36 -1.37
N THR A 50 18.35 -1.41 -2.30
CA THR A 50 19.44 -0.41 -2.28
C THR A 50 19.21 0.67 -1.22
N PRO A 51 20.28 1.31 -0.71
CA PRO A 51 20.16 2.48 0.17
C PRO A 51 19.28 3.58 -0.41
N ASP A 52 19.43 3.89 -1.70
CA ASP A 52 18.66 4.97 -2.35
C ASP A 52 17.16 4.66 -2.35
N LEU A 53 16.79 3.39 -2.52
CA LEU A 53 15.38 2.98 -2.46
C LEU A 53 14.84 3.05 -1.04
N ALA A 54 15.63 2.65 -0.03
CA ALA A 54 15.25 2.79 1.38
C ALA A 54 15.12 4.26 1.80
N ALA A 55 16.02 5.13 1.33
CA ALA A 55 15.98 6.57 1.64
C ALA A 55 14.84 7.33 0.93
N ALA A 56 14.21 6.73 -0.08
CA ALA A 56 13.18 7.39 -0.90
C ALA A 56 11.80 7.47 -0.24
N PHE A 57 11.59 6.83 0.92
CA PHE A 57 10.30 6.82 1.59
C PHE A 57 10.41 6.87 3.11
N THR A 58 9.28 7.12 3.75
CA THR A 58 9.07 7.05 5.19
C THR A 58 7.78 6.29 5.45
N VAL A 59 7.66 5.65 6.61
CA VAL A 59 6.40 5.04 7.06
C VAL A 59 5.87 5.87 8.21
N SER A 60 4.63 6.35 8.11
CA SER A 60 3.97 7.12 9.16
C SER A 60 2.76 6.33 9.64
N ALA A 61 2.62 6.19 10.96
CA ALA A 61 1.38 5.67 11.51
C ALA A 61 0.26 6.70 11.42
N THR A 62 -0.95 6.22 11.15
CA THR A 62 -2.15 7.04 10.98
C THR A 62 -3.33 6.35 11.64
N ALA A 63 -4.28 7.12 12.17
CA ALA A 63 -5.56 6.56 12.60
C ALA A 63 -6.50 6.44 11.39
N PRO A 64 -7.21 5.31 11.21
CA PRO A 64 -8.24 5.20 10.19
C PRO A 64 -9.27 6.34 10.37
N PRO A 65 -9.70 7.03 9.31
CA PRO A 65 -10.71 8.08 9.45
C PRO A 65 -12.05 7.44 9.85
N THR A 66 -12.70 7.97 10.88
CA THR A 66 -13.99 7.48 11.38
C THR A 66 -15.02 8.61 11.51
N PRO A 67 -16.32 8.34 11.27
CA PRO A 67 -16.89 7.07 10.81
C PRO A 67 -16.76 6.90 9.28
N ARG A 68 -16.27 5.75 8.82
CA ARG A 68 -16.23 5.34 7.42
C ARG A 68 -16.68 3.89 7.27
N ARG A 69 -17.24 3.53 6.11
CA ARG A 69 -17.76 2.20 5.76
C ARG A 69 -16.84 1.53 4.75
N TYR A 70 -16.23 0.42 5.13
CA TYR A 70 -15.29 -0.30 4.27
C TYR A 70 -15.89 -1.63 3.81
N ALA A 71 -15.66 -1.97 2.55
CA ALA A 71 -16.02 -3.27 2.01
C ALA A 71 -14.96 -4.30 2.43
N ASP A 72 -15.36 -5.27 3.26
CA ASP A 72 -14.53 -6.42 3.60
C ASP A 72 -14.69 -7.51 2.54
N ILE A 73 -13.70 -7.62 1.66
CA ILE A 73 -13.73 -8.60 0.57
C ILE A 73 -13.23 -10.00 1.00
N ASN A 74 -12.75 -10.14 2.24
CA ASN A 74 -12.41 -11.43 2.82
C ASN A 74 -13.56 -11.99 3.69
N ASP A 75 -14.61 -11.21 3.98
CA ASP A 75 -15.79 -11.71 4.70
C ASP A 75 -16.45 -12.86 3.95
N LYS A 76 -16.85 -13.92 4.67
CA LYS A 76 -17.49 -15.10 4.08
C LYS A 76 -18.77 -14.78 3.31
N ALA A 77 -19.48 -13.71 3.66
CA ALA A 77 -20.70 -13.27 2.99
C ALA A 77 -20.41 -12.58 1.65
N ALA A 78 -19.18 -12.10 1.41
CA ALA A 78 -18.78 -11.48 0.14
C ALA A 78 -18.97 -12.44 -1.05
N VAL A 79 -18.88 -13.76 -0.83
CA VAL A 79 -19.16 -14.78 -1.85
C VAL A 79 -20.56 -14.65 -2.46
N ARG A 80 -21.54 -14.13 -1.70
CA ARG A 80 -22.91 -13.90 -2.19
C ARG A 80 -23.00 -12.80 -3.25
N HIS A 81 -21.96 -11.98 -3.34
CA HIS A 81 -21.81 -10.93 -4.34
C HIS A 81 -20.90 -11.36 -5.50
N GLY A 82 -20.36 -12.59 -5.49
CA GLY A 82 -19.42 -13.07 -6.50
C GLY A 82 -17.95 -12.72 -6.21
N VAL A 83 -17.65 -12.19 -5.03
CA VAL A 83 -16.27 -11.97 -4.58
C VAL A 83 -15.59 -13.31 -4.33
N THR A 84 -14.36 -13.45 -4.82
CA THR A 84 -13.49 -14.59 -4.54
C THR A 84 -12.12 -14.09 -4.06
N ARG A 85 -11.32 -14.99 -3.49
CA ARG A 85 -9.95 -14.69 -3.06
C ARG A 85 -9.04 -14.25 -4.21
N GLU A 86 -9.45 -14.49 -5.46
CA GLU A 86 -8.73 -14.03 -6.64
C GLU A 86 -8.61 -12.50 -6.69
N LEU A 87 -9.56 -11.74 -6.11
CA LEU A 87 -9.47 -10.28 -6.09
C LEU A 87 -8.22 -9.77 -5.38
N THR A 88 -7.68 -10.50 -4.40
CA THR A 88 -6.46 -10.09 -3.68
C THR A 88 -5.17 -10.63 -4.30
N THR A 89 -5.25 -11.59 -5.22
CA THR A 89 -4.07 -12.27 -5.78
C THR A 89 -3.88 -12.07 -7.28
N THR A 90 -4.94 -11.72 -8.01
CA THR A 90 -4.90 -11.58 -9.47
C THR A 90 -3.95 -10.49 -9.93
N VAL A 91 -3.43 -10.65 -11.14
CA VAL A 91 -2.66 -9.63 -11.88
C VAL A 91 -3.54 -8.76 -12.78
N ARG A 92 -4.83 -9.11 -12.91
CA ARG A 92 -5.82 -8.38 -13.71
C ARG A 92 -6.38 -7.21 -12.92
N TYR A 93 -5.63 -6.11 -12.87
CA TYR A 93 -6.04 -4.93 -12.11
C TYR A 93 -7.26 -4.25 -12.70
N ASP A 94 -7.53 -4.41 -14.00
CA ASP A 94 -8.79 -4.01 -14.63
C ASP A 94 -10.03 -4.58 -13.91
N VAL A 95 -9.94 -5.82 -13.44
CA VAL A 95 -11.04 -6.46 -12.69
C VAL A 95 -11.16 -5.87 -11.29
N THR A 96 -10.06 -5.71 -10.56
CA THR A 96 -10.09 -5.21 -9.19
C THR A 96 -10.39 -3.71 -9.12
N ASN A 97 -10.01 -2.93 -10.13
CA ASN A 97 -10.41 -1.53 -10.29
C ASN A 97 -11.91 -1.41 -10.57
N ALA A 98 -12.48 -2.28 -11.41
CA ALA A 98 -13.93 -2.32 -11.64
C ALA A 98 -14.71 -2.66 -10.36
N TRP A 99 -14.18 -3.54 -9.51
CA TRP A 99 -14.73 -3.80 -8.18
C TRP A 99 -14.63 -2.58 -7.25
N ALA A 100 -13.50 -1.87 -7.25
CA ALA A 100 -13.34 -0.65 -6.46
C ALA A 100 -14.39 0.40 -6.83
N ASP A 101 -14.57 0.64 -8.14
CA ASP A 101 -15.58 1.56 -8.68
C ASP A 101 -17.01 1.14 -8.29
N ALA A 102 -17.36 -0.15 -8.44
CA ALA A 102 -18.67 -0.65 -8.05
C ALA A 102 -18.95 -0.53 -6.54
N LEU A 103 -17.94 -0.73 -5.70
CA LEU A 103 -18.05 -0.58 -4.25
C LEU A 103 -18.19 0.89 -3.84
N HIS A 104 -17.43 1.79 -4.45
CA HIS A 104 -17.56 3.24 -4.26
C HIS A 104 -18.95 3.73 -4.65
N GLN A 105 -19.46 3.33 -5.82
CA GLN A 105 -20.83 3.64 -6.26
C GLN A 105 -21.91 3.06 -5.34
N SER A 106 -21.59 1.99 -4.60
CA SER A 106 -22.47 1.39 -3.58
C SER A 106 -22.40 2.09 -2.21
N GLY A 107 -21.61 3.16 -2.10
CA GLY A 107 -21.48 3.99 -0.89
C GLY A 107 -20.50 3.45 0.16
N PHE A 108 -19.50 2.66 -0.26
CA PHE A 108 -18.35 2.34 0.58
C PHE A 108 -17.27 3.41 0.42
N ASP A 109 -16.58 3.74 1.51
CA ASP A 109 -15.47 4.70 1.59
C ASP A 109 -14.09 4.05 1.34
N GLY A 110 -14.08 2.76 1.00
CA GLY A 110 -12.88 2.01 0.69
C GLY A 110 -13.05 0.50 0.77
N VAL A 111 -11.95 -0.21 0.53
CA VAL A 111 -11.86 -1.68 0.54
C VAL A 111 -10.86 -2.11 1.60
N ARG A 112 -11.21 -3.13 2.39
CA ARG A 112 -10.30 -3.82 3.30
C ARG A 112 -9.99 -5.21 2.74
N TYR A 113 -8.70 -5.54 2.62
CA TYR A 113 -8.25 -6.75 1.94
C TYR A 113 -6.99 -7.34 2.57
N ALA A 114 -6.68 -8.59 2.22
CA ALA A 114 -5.38 -9.20 2.51
C ALA A 114 -4.36 -8.79 1.43
N ALA A 115 -3.23 -8.22 1.85
CA ALA A 115 -2.14 -7.82 0.98
C ALA A 115 -1.61 -8.96 0.10
N ARG A 116 -1.02 -8.58 -1.04
CA ARG A 116 -0.46 -9.52 -2.02
C ARG A 116 0.94 -9.97 -1.61
N PHE A 117 1.72 -9.06 -1.04
CA PHE A 117 3.13 -9.26 -0.70
C PHE A 117 3.34 -9.73 0.75
N THR A 118 2.25 -10.06 1.46
CA THR A 118 2.27 -10.84 2.70
C THR A 118 1.47 -12.13 2.52
N THR A 119 1.74 -13.15 3.36
CA THR A 119 1.10 -14.47 3.22
C THR A 119 -0.11 -14.67 4.13
N GLU A 120 -0.37 -13.71 5.01
CA GLU A 120 -1.49 -13.79 5.95
C GLU A 120 -2.83 -13.76 5.23
N ALA A 121 -3.75 -14.59 5.67
CA ALA A 121 -5.12 -14.59 5.14
C ALA A 121 -6.00 -13.50 5.78
N ALA A 122 -5.56 -12.96 6.92
CA ALA A 122 -6.27 -11.90 7.62
C ALA A 122 -6.19 -10.58 6.84
N LEU A 123 -7.16 -9.72 7.10
CA LEU A 123 -7.17 -8.36 6.58
C LEU A 123 -6.02 -7.57 7.20
N ASN A 124 -5.19 -6.96 6.37
CA ASN A 124 -4.04 -6.17 6.82
C ASN A 124 -3.77 -4.96 5.91
N SER A 125 -4.60 -4.72 4.90
CA SER A 125 -4.46 -3.61 3.95
C SER A 125 -5.78 -2.94 3.64
N TRP A 126 -5.66 -1.67 3.26
CA TRP A 126 -6.78 -0.78 2.99
C TRP A 126 -6.55 0.02 1.71
N ALA A 127 -7.62 0.20 0.95
CA ALA A 127 -7.71 1.14 -0.16
C ALA A 127 -8.83 2.13 0.16
N LEU A 128 -8.48 3.32 0.65
CA LEU A 128 -9.42 4.38 1.04
C LEU A 128 -9.77 5.24 -0.17
N PHE A 129 -11.04 5.55 -0.31
CA PHE A 129 -11.53 6.47 -1.34
C PHE A 129 -11.62 7.89 -0.79
N GLY A 130 -11.29 8.87 -1.61
CA GLY A 130 -11.43 10.28 -1.24
C GLY A 130 -10.85 11.25 -2.27
N PRO A 131 -10.98 12.56 -2.03
CA PRO A 131 -10.66 13.59 -3.02
C PRO A 131 -9.20 13.55 -3.43
N LYS A 132 -8.93 13.77 -4.72
CA LYS A 132 -7.57 13.75 -5.26
C LYS A 132 -6.63 14.76 -4.61
N GLY A 133 -5.42 14.31 -4.30
CA GLY A 133 -4.33 15.11 -3.78
C GLY A 133 -4.03 14.89 -2.28
N PRO A 134 -3.22 15.76 -1.69
CA PRO A 134 -2.89 15.68 -0.26
C PRO A 134 -4.08 16.08 0.61
N ASP A 135 -4.30 15.36 1.70
CA ASP A 135 -5.30 15.72 2.72
C ASP A 135 -4.63 15.91 4.09
N ALA A 136 -4.26 17.16 4.39
CA ALA A 136 -3.62 17.51 5.66
C ALA A 136 -4.61 17.57 6.85
N SER A 137 -5.92 17.38 6.62
CA SER A 137 -6.91 17.37 7.70
C SER A 137 -6.99 16.02 8.41
N LEU A 138 -6.45 14.97 7.80
CA LEU A 138 -6.49 13.61 8.34
C LEU A 138 -5.36 13.38 9.37
N PRO A 139 -5.63 12.57 10.41
CA PRO A 139 -4.73 12.43 11.56
C PRO A 139 -3.46 11.68 11.19
N VAL A 140 -2.32 12.17 11.69
CA VAL A 140 -1.02 11.50 11.64
C VAL A 140 -0.52 11.35 13.06
N VAL A 141 0.03 10.19 13.38
CA VAL A 141 0.68 9.96 14.68
C VAL A 141 2.16 10.27 14.52
N ASP A 142 2.52 11.55 14.63
CA ASP A 142 3.86 12.07 14.32
C ASP A 142 5.00 11.33 15.08
N ALA A 143 4.73 10.84 16.29
CA ALA A 143 5.71 10.12 17.12
C ALA A 143 6.09 8.72 16.58
N GLU A 144 5.34 8.20 15.60
CA GLU A 144 5.46 6.83 15.09
C GLU A 144 5.95 6.81 13.63
N GLN A 145 6.70 7.82 13.21
CA GLN A 145 7.31 7.85 11.89
C GLN A 145 8.66 7.11 11.86
N LEU A 146 8.80 6.17 10.94
CA LEU A 146 10.04 5.45 10.66
C LEU A 146 10.70 6.00 9.39
N THR A 147 12.03 6.07 9.42
CA THR A 147 12.81 6.20 8.18
C THR A 147 12.60 4.95 7.32
N GLY A 148 12.79 5.04 6.01
CA GLY A 148 12.65 3.85 5.17
C GLY A 148 13.68 2.76 5.49
N GLU A 149 14.86 3.11 6.03
CA GLU A 149 15.85 2.13 6.52
C GLU A 149 15.36 1.37 7.78
N ASP A 150 14.83 2.10 8.76
CA ASP A 150 14.27 1.52 9.98
C ASP A 150 13.01 0.68 9.67
N ALA A 151 12.18 1.17 8.76
CA ALA A 151 10.99 0.46 8.28
C ALA A 151 11.36 -0.83 7.54
N CYS A 152 12.38 -0.80 6.66
CA CYS A 152 12.90 -2.01 6.02
C CYS A 152 13.38 -3.02 7.06
N THR A 153 14.14 -2.56 8.05
CA THR A 153 14.64 -3.41 9.14
C THR A 153 13.49 -4.05 9.93
N ALA A 154 12.48 -3.26 10.30
CA ALA A 154 11.28 -3.74 11.00
C ALA A 154 10.47 -4.76 10.16
N ALA A 155 10.47 -4.63 8.84
CA ALA A 155 9.80 -5.53 7.91
C ALA A 155 10.63 -6.78 7.53
N GLY A 156 11.84 -6.94 8.08
CA GLY A 156 12.76 -8.01 7.72
C GLY A 156 13.35 -7.90 6.31
N VAL A 157 13.39 -6.68 5.75
CA VAL A 157 14.00 -6.35 4.45
C VAL A 157 15.42 -5.82 4.68
N THR A 158 16.40 -6.40 4.02
CA THR A 158 17.81 -6.00 4.18
C THR A 158 18.16 -4.83 3.26
N VAL A 159 18.66 -3.73 3.84
CA VAL A 159 19.26 -2.63 3.06
C VAL A 159 20.72 -2.96 2.77
N LEU A 160 21.10 -3.02 1.49
CA LEU A 160 22.47 -3.30 1.07
C LEU A 160 23.41 -2.16 1.47
N ALA A 161 24.69 -2.47 1.67
CA ALA A 161 25.70 -1.42 1.79
C ALA A 161 25.84 -0.63 0.47
N PRO A 162 26.11 0.68 0.52
CA PRO A 162 26.40 1.44 -0.68
C PRO A 162 27.65 0.86 -1.37
N PRO A 163 27.71 0.93 -2.72
CA PRO A 163 28.90 0.47 -3.44
C PRO A 163 30.13 1.26 -2.94
N PRO A 164 31.32 0.62 -2.88
CA PRO A 164 32.53 1.30 -2.45
C PRO A 164 32.77 2.56 -3.30
N ALA A 165 33.19 3.64 -2.64
CA ALA A 165 33.42 4.91 -3.31
C ALA A 165 34.35 4.75 -4.53
N LYS A 166 34.16 5.55 -5.59
CA LYS A 166 34.92 5.45 -6.86
C LYS A 166 36.44 5.34 -6.69
N ARG A 167 37.00 5.90 -5.61
CA ARG A 167 38.44 5.84 -5.27
C ARG A 167 38.93 4.47 -4.79
N ALA A 168 38.04 3.58 -4.36
CA ALA A 168 38.34 2.23 -3.90
C ALA A 168 38.19 1.17 -5.02
N LEU A 169 37.64 1.55 -6.18
CA LEU A 169 37.51 0.68 -7.34
C LEU A 169 38.82 0.63 -8.12
N ARG A 170 39.49 -0.53 -8.11
CA ARG A 170 40.56 -0.85 -9.07
C ARG A 170 39.95 -1.66 -10.20
N ILE A 171 39.90 -1.07 -11.39
CA ILE A 171 39.66 -1.82 -12.64
C ILE A 171 41.03 -2.36 -13.07
N ILE A 172 41.17 -3.68 -13.11
CA ILE A 172 42.34 -4.42 -13.61
C ILE A 172 42.10 -4.89 -15.04
#